data_AF-A0A2V8VNC5-F1
#
_entry.id   AF-A0A2V8VNC5-F1
#
_cell.length_a   1.000
_cell.length_b   1.000
_cell.length_c   1.000
_cell.angle_alpha   90.00
_cell.angle_beta   90.00
_cell.angle_gamma   90.00
#
_symmetry.space_group_name_H-M   'P 1'
#
loop_
_entity.id
_entity.type
_entity.pdbx_description
1 polymer ?
#
loop_
_entity_poly.entity_id
_entity_poly.type
_entity_poly.pdbx_seq_one_letter_code
_entity_poly.pdbx_strand_id
1 'polypeptide(L)'
;MSELLRGYAVLSLCGWAAFPLVHRLLKALPDRGYALCRCFGWVLTAWLAWILAWATGRPLTTHLALGSIAFVGLSCWLPTIVGRSEDDGPLSLPRRKPGLVACIEALFLAGCLLFGALQARNPAVDPDSERFMDYAFLRASLRSPGLPIMDPWFAGREAAYYHFGYALVAFLVRAGGADPARFFTAAVALPYALLWIGCFGVGVALTGRLRGGAWAAFLVLGAGNLKWIGQGVGALRPGSFDWFAPSRAIEGTITEFPWFSLLWGDLHPYAIALPIVACGLAFVLAEGSEARSRGAIEPGGTRSARIAAGRAAGFALVAGAALAAHPWDFPFLLGAALAVTLAAGGPRKLARLSAVGIAGALSCVLYLPFLKGLVPGARGVGWVALRSAPGEWLAAYGPFVLLAALASPVLAFRGRPGLHEEGEARHGDGGAAGRPAARGGPGGRARGPCGCFGLSDPRDGRVAAGTRERGPAPDRRRRPRGASAGGRRGGSLPGDFPRRRSGSVFHRANGRGTRHPPRGGGGAVHLVVPDLNLHRRPRGPRLGEPRGRLATGMGRGPEARSRRGCHL
;
A
#
# COMPACT_ATOMS: atom_id res chain seq x y z
N MET A 1 -0.05 -22.83 1.79
CA MET A 1 0.30 -22.56 0.37
C MET A 1 -0.93 -22.56 -0.55
N SER A 2 -1.85 -23.54 -0.46
CA SER A 2 -3.08 -23.57 -1.28
C SER A 2 -3.91 -22.29 -1.20
N GLU A 3 -4.14 -21.77 0.01
CA GLU A 3 -4.97 -20.57 0.22
C GLU A 3 -4.33 -19.30 -0.35
N LEU A 4 -3.00 -19.22 -0.29
CA LEU A 4 -2.25 -18.13 -0.91
C LEU A 4 -2.41 -18.15 -2.44
N LEU A 5 -2.37 -19.32 -3.06
CA LEU A 5 -2.61 -19.48 -4.49
C LEU A 5 -4.04 -19.10 -4.88
N ARG A 6 -5.04 -19.50 -4.08
CA ARG A 6 -6.44 -19.08 -4.28
C ARG A 6 -6.56 -17.55 -4.23
N GLY A 7 -5.99 -16.90 -3.22
CA GLY A 7 -6.00 -15.45 -3.09
C GLY A 7 -5.27 -14.74 -4.23
N TYR A 8 -4.09 -15.25 -4.63
CA TYR A 8 -3.34 -14.76 -5.79
C TYR A 8 -4.18 -14.83 -7.08
N ALA A 9 -4.85 -15.96 -7.32
CA ALA A 9 -5.69 -16.17 -8.48
C ALA A 9 -6.88 -15.21 -8.48
N VAL A 10 -7.59 -15.09 -7.37
CA VAL A 10 -8.75 -14.18 -7.24
C VAL A 10 -8.33 -12.73 -7.47
N LEU A 11 -7.25 -12.25 -6.86
CA LEU A 11 -6.77 -10.88 -7.08
C LEU A 11 -6.32 -10.64 -8.52
N SER A 12 -5.70 -11.64 -9.15
CA SER A 12 -5.32 -11.55 -10.56
C SER A 12 -6.56 -11.51 -11.47
N LEU A 13 -7.59 -12.32 -11.19
CA LEU A 13 -8.86 -12.28 -11.91
C LEU A 13 -9.57 -10.94 -11.76
N CYS A 14 -9.62 -10.39 -10.54
CA CYS A 14 -10.18 -9.05 -10.29
C CYS A 14 -9.40 -7.98 -11.05
N GLY A 15 -8.06 -8.07 -11.02
CA GLY A 15 -7.18 -7.16 -11.75
C GLY A 15 -7.42 -7.19 -13.26
N TRP A 16 -7.45 -8.39 -13.85
CA TRP A 16 -7.71 -8.58 -15.28
C TRP A 16 -9.13 -8.18 -15.69
N ALA A 17 -10.13 -8.39 -14.82
CA ALA A 17 -11.50 -7.94 -15.05
C ALA A 17 -11.55 -6.42 -15.20
N ALA A 18 -10.87 -5.66 -14.33
CA ALA A 18 -10.87 -4.20 -14.38
C ALA A 18 -9.78 -3.59 -15.29
N PHE A 19 -8.81 -4.38 -15.77
CA PHE A 19 -7.63 -3.88 -16.46
C PHE A 19 -7.94 -3.02 -17.70
N PRO A 20 -8.88 -3.34 -18.60
CA PRO A 20 -9.18 -2.47 -19.74
C PRO A 20 -9.71 -1.08 -19.34
N LEU A 21 -10.44 -0.99 -18.23
CA LEU A 21 -10.88 0.29 -17.69
C LEU A 21 -9.69 1.06 -17.11
N VAL A 22 -8.90 0.41 -16.26
CA VAL A 22 -7.72 1.02 -15.63
C VAL A 22 -6.69 1.46 -16.68
N HIS A 23 -6.41 0.65 -17.70
CA HIS A 23 -5.49 0.95 -18.80
C HIS A 23 -5.90 2.22 -19.57
N ARG A 24 -7.19 2.40 -19.83
CA ARG A 24 -7.72 3.59 -20.51
C ARG A 24 -7.67 4.82 -19.62
N LEU A 25 -8.08 4.69 -18.35
CA LEU A 25 -8.10 5.80 -17.41
C LEU A 25 -6.66 6.23 -17.06
N LEU A 26 -5.76 5.29 -16.78
CA LEU A 26 -4.39 5.59 -16.34
C LEU A 26 -3.38 5.60 -17.49
N LYS A 27 -3.83 5.77 -18.75
CA LYS A 27 -2.97 5.82 -19.96
C LYS A 27 -1.78 6.78 -19.87
N ALA A 28 -1.89 7.84 -19.06
CA ALA A 28 -0.87 8.85 -18.85
C ALA A 28 0.28 8.37 -17.94
N LEU A 29 0.11 7.26 -17.23
CA LEU A 29 1.13 6.65 -16.40
C LEU A 29 1.99 5.67 -17.21
N PRO A 30 3.28 5.47 -16.85
CA PRO A 30 4.19 4.63 -17.64
C PRO A 30 3.76 3.17 -17.78
N ASP A 31 3.11 2.60 -16.76
CA ASP A 31 2.61 1.23 -16.70
C ASP A 31 1.11 1.12 -17.03
N ARG A 32 0.47 2.24 -17.36
CA ARG A 32 -0.98 2.36 -17.59
C ARG A 32 -1.84 1.78 -16.45
N GLY A 33 -1.33 1.83 -15.22
CA GLY A 33 -2.03 1.32 -14.05
C GLY A 33 -1.98 -0.20 -13.86
N TYR A 34 -1.11 -0.92 -14.58
CA TYR A 34 -0.96 -2.36 -14.42
C TYR A 34 -0.55 -2.76 -12.99
N ALA A 35 0.29 -1.96 -12.32
CA ALA A 35 0.68 -2.22 -10.94
C ALA A 35 -0.49 -2.10 -9.94
N LEU A 36 -1.56 -1.38 -10.31
CA LEU A 36 -2.66 -1.04 -9.42
C LEU A 36 -3.97 -1.71 -9.81
N CYS A 37 -4.04 -2.33 -10.98
CA CYS A 37 -5.27 -2.93 -11.49
C CYS A 37 -5.80 -4.02 -10.56
N ARG A 38 -4.93 -4.80 -9.91
CA ARG A 38 -5.32 -5.82 -8.91
C ARG A 38 -6.03 -5.20 -7.71
N CYS A 39 -5.47 -4.12 -7.15
CA CYS A 39 -6.08 -3.42 -6.02
C CYS A 39 -7.40 -2.77 -6.43
N PHE A 40 -7.41 -2.03 -7.55
CA PHE A 40 -8.62 -1.37 -8.04
C PHE A 40 -9.72 -2.39 -8.38
N GLY A 41 -9.35 -3.46 -9.07
CA GLY A 41 -10.24 -4.54 -9.45
C GLY A 41 -10.82 -5.24 -8.23
N TRP A 42 -10.01 -5.53 -7.22
CA TRP A 42 -10.48 -6.10 -5.94
C TRP A 42 -11.50 -5.18 -5.26
N VAL A 43 -11.21 -3.89 -5.13
CA VAL A 43 -12.14 -2.92 -4.55
C VAL A 43 -13.44 -2.86 -5.36
N LEU A 44 -13.36 -2.74 -6.68
CA LEU A 44 -14.53 -2.60 -7.56
C LEU A 44 -15.44 -3.83 -7.54
N THR A 45 -14.87 -5.03 -7.66
CA THR A 45 -15.66 -6.28 -7.66
C THR A 45 -16.23 -6.56 -6.28
N ALA A 46 -15.45 -6.37 -5.21
CA ALA A 46 -15.93 -6.54 -3.85
C ALA A 46 -17.03 -5.51 -3.51
N TRP A 47 -16.85 -4.24 -3.86
CA TRP A 47 -17.86 -3.20 -3.67
C TRP A 47 -19.16 -3.57 -4.37
N LEU A 48 -19.10 -3.98 -5.64
CA LEU A 48 -20.29 -4.41 -6.40
C LEU A 48 -20.99 -5.61 -5.71
N ALA A 49 -20.23 -6.64 -5.34
CA ALA A 49 -20.78 -7.81 -4.68
C ALA A 49 -21.47 -7.46 -3.36
N TRP A 50 -20.87 -6.56 -2.57
CA TRP A 50 -21.41 -6.14 -1.27
C TRP A 50 -22.62 -5.23 -1.37
N ILE A 51 -22.64 -4.29 -2.33
CA ILE A 51 -23.82 -3.47 -2.56
C ILE A 51 -25.01 -4.33 -3.01
N LEU A 52 -24.77 -5.35 -3.85
CA LEU A 52 -25.82 -6.31 -4.23
C LEU A 52 -26.26 -7.20 -3.05
N ALA A 53 -25.32 -7.67 -2.22
CA ALA A 53 -25.64 -8.43 -1.00
C ALA A 53 -26.51 -7.60 -0.05
N TRP A 54 -26.12 -6.35 0.19
CA TRP A 54 -26.87 -5.38 0.99
C TRP A 54 -28.26 -5.11 0.40
N ALA A 55 -28.36 -4.83 -0.90
CA ALA A 55 -29.64 -4.53 -1.56
C ALA A 55 -30.62 -5.72 -1.55
N THR A 56 -30.10 -6.94 -1.56
CA THR A 56 -30.92 -8.17 -1.52
C THR A 56 -31.19 -8.68 -0.10
N GLY A 57 -30.54 -8.12 0.93
CA GLY A 57 -30.59 -8.63 2.30
C GLY A 57 -30.09 -10.07 2.42
N ARG A 58 -29.19 -10.50 1.53
CA ARG A 58 -28.63 -11.86 1.50
C ARG A 58 -27.13 -11.82 1.73
N PRO A 59 -26.56 -12.82 2.43
CA PRO A 59 -25.13 -12.86 2.68
C PRO A 59 -24.33 -13.01 1.38
N LEU A 60 -23.09 -12.54 1.40
CA LEU A 60 -22.18 -12.72 0.27
C LEU A 60 -21.91 -14.21 0.02
N THR A 61 -22.34 -14.71 -1.13
CA THR A 61 -22.09 -16.08 -1.59
C THR A 61 -20.94 -16.15 -2.59
N THR A 62 -20.40 -17.34 -2.83
CA THR A 62 -19.39 -17.57 -3.87
C THR A 62 -19.91 -17.19 -5.27
N HIS A 63 -21.16 -17.51 -5.59
CA HIS A 63 -21.77 -17.15 -6.87
C HIS A 63 -21.88 -15.64 -7.05
N LEU A 64 -22.27 -14.90 -6.01
CA LEU A 64 -22.33 -13.44 -6.06
C LEU A 64 -20.94 -12.83 -6.23
N ALA A 65 -19.94 -13.35 -5.50
CA ALA A 65 -18.56 -12.90 -5.61
C ALA A 65 -18.00 -13.14 -7.03
N LEU A 66 -18.10 -14.36 -7.56
CA LEU A 66 -17.64 -14.69 -8.93
C LEU A 66 -18.47 -13.96 -10.00
N GLY A 67 -19.78 -13.83 -9.81
CA GLY A 67 -20.67 -13.10 -10.70
C GLY A 67 -20.30 -11.62 -10.80
N SER A 68 -19.89 -10.99 -9.69
CA SER A 68 -19.39 -9.61 -9.71
C SER A 68 -18.09 -9.46 -10.53
N ILE A 69 -17.17 -10.42 -10.42
CA ILE A 69 -15.93 -10.43 -11.23
C ILE A 69 -16.27 -10.58 -12.71
N ALA A 70 -17.15 -11.53 -13.04
CA ALA A 70 -17.59 -11.77 -14.41
C ALA A 70 -18.31 -10.54 -15.00
N PHE A 71 -19.20 -9.91 -14.24
CA PHE A 71 -19.90 -8.69 -14.66
C PHE A 71 -18.94 -7.54 -14.92
N VAL A 72 -18.04 -7.24 -13.97
CA VAL A 72 -17.03 -6.18 -14.15
C VAL A 72 -16.13 -6.48 -15.34
N GLY A 73 -15.70 -7.74 -15.50
CA GLY A 73 -14.91 -8.19 -16.63
C GLY A 73 -15.63 -7.96 -17.94
N LEU A 74 -16.88 -8.40 -18.07
CA LEU A 74 -17.71 -8.20 -19.24
C LEU A 74 -17.90 -6.71 -19.55
N SER A 75 -18.26 -5.89 -18.56
CA SER A 75 -18.45 -4.44 -18.73
C SER A 75 -17.18 -3.71 -19.16
N CYS A 76 -16.00 -4.15 -18.71
CA CYS A 76 -14.72 -3.51 -19.07
C CYS A 76 -14.18 -4.00 -20.42
N TRP A 77 -14.32 -5.30 -20.72
CA TRP A 77 -13.77 -5.92 -21.93
C TRP A 77 -14.66 -5.74 -23.16
N LEU A 78 -15.99 -5.78 -23.04
CA LEU A 78 -16.91 -5.66 -24.19
C LEU A 78 -16.65 -4.40 -25.05
N PRO A 79 -16.54 -3.18 -24.48
CA PRO A 79 -16.27 -1.99 -25.29
C PRO A 79 -14.91 -2.04 -26.01
N THR A 80 -13.95 -2.77 -25.42
CA THR A 80 -12.59 -2.93 -25.97
C THR A 80 -12.59 -3.90 -27.14
N ILE A 81 -13.38 -4.98 -27.06
CA ILE A 81 -13.52 -6.01 -28.10
C ILE A 81 -14.36 -5.48 -29.26
N VAL A 82 -15.53 -4.90 -28.97
CA VAL A 82 -16.47 -4.39 -29.98
C VAL A 82 -15.93 -3.16 -30.69
N GLY A 83 -15.26 -2.27 -29.95
CA GLY A 83 -14.74 -1.02 -30.49
C GLY A 83 -13.54 -1.15 -31.44
N ARG A 84 -13.19 -2.38 -31.89
CA ARG A 84 -11.97 -2.72 -32.66
C ARG A 84 -10.79 -1.91 -32.15
N SER A 85 -10.26 -2.28 -30.99
CA SER A 85 -9.15 -1.54 -30.38
C SER A 85 -8.07 -1.24 -31.41
N GLU A 86 -7.87 0.06 -31.66
CA GLU A 86 -6.64 0.65 -32.20
C GLU A 86 -5.40 0.00 -31.54
N ASP A 87 -4.22 0.15 -32.14
CA ASP A 87 -2.90 -0.43 -31.74
C ASP A 87 -2.47 -0.26 -30.27
N ASP A 88 -3.32 0.33 -29.42
CA ASP A 88 -3.08 0.79 -28.05
C ASP A 88 -3.97 0.12 -26.97
N GLY A 89 -4.60 -1.02 -27.26
CA GLY A 89 -5.44 -1.77 -26.32
C GLY A 89 -4.71 -2.33 -25.08
N PRO A 90 -5.42 -2.92 -24.09
CA PRO A 90 -4.81 -3.46 -22.87
C PRO A 90 -3.73 -4.52 -23.14
N LEU A 91 -3.93 -5.36 -24.17
CA LEU A 91 -2.96 -6.38 -24.58
C LEU A 91 -1.73 -5.82 -25.30
N SER A 92 -1.71 -4.52 -25.63
CA SER A 92 -0.52 -3.87 -26.21
C SER A 92 0.57 -3.64 -25.17
N LEU A 93 0.23 -3.48 -23.88
CA LEU A 93 1.20 -3.17 -22.84
C LEU A 93 2.23 -4.30 -22.63
N PRO A 94 1.85 -5.59 -22.51
CA PRO A 94 2.81 -6.69 -22.45
C PRO A 94 3.68 -6.79 -23.71
N ARG A 95 3.19 -6.35 -24.88
CA ARG A 95 3.96 -6.36 -26.13
C ARG A 95 4.97 -5.22 -26.20
N ARG A 96 4.57 -4.01 -25.78
CA ARG A 96 5.40 -2.79 -25.85
C ARG A 96 6.39 -2.67 -24.69
N LYS A 97 6.02 -3.15 -23.50
CA LYS A 97 6.83 -3.04 -22.27
C LYS A 97 6.87 -4.37 -21.49
N PRO A 98 7.31 -5.48 -22.11
CA PRO A 98 7.32 -6.80 -21.47
C PRO A 98 8.14 -6.81 -20.17
N GLY A 99 9.30 -6.14 -20.16
CA GLY A 99 10.15 -6.08 -18.97
C GLY A 99 9.51 -5.39 -17.77
N LEU A 100 8.70 -4.34 -17.99
CA LEU A 100 7.97 -3.65 -16.92
C LEU A 100 6.84 -4.54 -16.37
N VAL A 101 6.07 -5.15 -17.25
CA VAL A 101 5.01 -6.10 -16.88
C VAL A 101 5.58 -7.28 -16.11
N ALA A 102 6.63 -7.91 -16.63
CA ALA A 102 7.32 -9.02 -15.96
C ALA A 102 7.89 -8.62 -14.59
N CYS A 103 8.44 -7.40 -14.46
CA CYS A 103 8.91 -6.88 -13.19
C CYS A 103 7.76 -6.74 -12.17
N ILE A 104 6.62 -6.17 -12.58
CA ILE A 104 5.44 -6.01 -11.70
C ILE A 104 4.89 -7.38 -11.27
N GLU A 105 4.77 -8.33 -12.20
CA GLU A 105 4.33 -9.70 -11.91
C GLU A 105 5.29 -10.41 -10.96
N ALA A 106 6.60 -10.31 -11.20
CA ALA A 106 7.63 -10.89 -10.35
C ALA A 106 7.61 -10.28 -8.95
N LEU A 107 7.44 -8.96 -8.82
CA LEU A 107 7.31 -8.28 -7.53
C LEU A 107 6.04 -8.72 -6.78
N PHE A 108 4.90 -8.84 -7.48
CA PHE A 108 3.67 -9.31 -6.85
C PHE A 108 3.81 -10.74 -6.33
N LEU A 109 4.32 -11.64 -7.18
CA LEU A 109 4.57 -13.03 -6.81
C LEU A 109 5.57 -13.13 -5.66
N ALA A 110 6.69 -12.41 -5.72
CA ALA A 110 7.68 -12.35 -4.66
C ALA A 110 7.09 -11.84 -3.35
N GLY A 111 6.24 -10.80 -3.40
CA GLY A 111 5.50 -10.29 -2.25
C GLY A 111 4.58 -11.34 -1.64
N CYS A 112 3.76 -12.00 -2.46
CA CYS A 112 2.89 -13.08 -1.98
C CYS A 112 3.68 -14.20 -1.31
N LEU A 113 4.78 -14.66 -1.93
CA LEU A 113 5.61 -15.74 -1.40
C LEU A 113 6.34 -15.33 -0.13
N LEU A 114 6.97 -14.15 -0.10
CA LEU A 114 7.72 -13.64 1.04
C LEU A 114 6.80 -13.44 2.24
N PHE A 115 5.73 -12.66 2.08
CA PHE A 115 4.82 -12.34 3.18
C PHE A 115 4.01 -13.55 3.61
N GLY A 116 3.60 -14.39 2.66
CA GLY A 116 2.96 -15.67 2.96
C GLY A 116 3.86 -16.63 3.74
N ALA A 117 5.15 -16.70 3.41
CA ALA A 117 6.11 -17.52 4.14
C ALA A 117 6.37 -16.99 5.57
N LEU A 118 6.38 -15.68 5.76
CA LEU A 118 6.46 -15.07 7.09
C LEU A 118 5.23 -15.43 7.93
N GLN A 119 4.02 -15.26 7.38
CA GLN A 119 2.78 -15.61 8.08
C GLN A 119 2.63 -17.10 8.35
N ALA A 120 3.21 -17.96 7.51
CA ALA A 120 3.21 -19.40 7.73
C ALA A 120 4.05 -19.83 8.96
N ARG A 121 4.96 -18.98 9.46
CA ARG A 121 5.76 -19.29 10.67
C ARG A 121 4.96 -19.13 11.96
N ASN A 122 3.93 -18.28 11.96
CA ASN A 122 2.97 -18.17 13.05
C ASN A 122 1.54 -18.14 12.50
N PRO A 123 0.99 -19.30 12.10
CA PRO A 123 -0.32 -19.34 11.46
C PRO A 123 -1.49 -19.27 12.45
N ALA A 124 -1.24 -19.45 13.75
CA ALA A 124 -2.27 -19.53 14.77
C ALA A 124 -3.05 -18.21 14.89
N VAL A 125 -4.36 -18.33 15.06
CA VAL A 125 -5.24 -17.23 15.48
C VAL A 125 -5.29 -17.31 17.01
N ASP A 126 -4.33 -16.66 17.65
CA ASP A 126 -4.13 -16.72 19.09
C ASP A 126 -5.18 -15.85 19.83
N PRO A 127 -5.93 -16.40 20.81
CA PRO A 127 -6.89 -15.66 21.62
C PRO A 127 -6.34 -14.41 22.32
N ASP A 128 -5.04 -14.40 22.66
CA ASP A 128 -4.40 -13.29 23.37
C ASP A 128 -3.87 -12.20 22.42
N SER A 129 -4.20 -12.30 21.12
CA SER A 129 -3.75 -11.38 20.07
C SER A 129 -4.91 -10.72 19.33
N GLU A 130 -4.61 -9.59 18.68
CA GLU A 130 -5.57 -8.90 17.80
C GLU A 130 -6.03 -9.77 16.63
N ARG A 131 -5.29 -10.83 16.28
CA ARG A 131 -5.68 -11.79 15.24
C ARG A 131 -7.00 -12.47 15.56
N PHE A 132 -7.27 -12.75 16.83
CA PHE A 132 -8.55 -13.31 17.24
C PHE A 132 -9.68 -12.32 16.96
N MET A 133 -9.46 -11.05 17.27
CA MET A 133 -10.43 -9.99 17.00
C MET A 133 -10.69 -9.84 15.49
N ASP A 134 -9.64 -9.74 14.69
CA ASP A 134 -9.73 -9.63 13.24
C ASP A 134 -10.44 -10.83 12.61
N TYR A 135 -10.12 -12.04 13.09
CA TYR A 135 -10.76 -13.25 12.61
C TYR A 135 -12.24 -13.29 12.97
N ALA A 136 -12.62 -12.83 14.17
CA ALA A 136 -14.02 -12.72 14.56
C ALA A 136 -14.80 -11.76 13.65
N PHE A 137 -14.23 -10.59 13.33
CA PHE A 137 -14.85 -9.66 12.38
C PHE A 137 -14.92 -10.22 10.95
N LEU A 138 -13.88 -10.90 10.47
CA LEU A 138 -13.92 -11.61 9.18
C LEU A 138 -15.06 -12.64 9.15
N ARG A 139 -15.22 -13.42 10.22
CA ARG A 139 -16.29 -14.41 10.36
C ARG A 139 -17.67 -13.76 10.44
N ALA A 140 -17.80 -12.63 11.13
CA ALA A 140 -19.02 -11.85 11.16
C ALA A 140 -19.39 -11.33 9.77
N SER A 141 -18.44 -10.79 9.00
CA SER A 141 -18.65 -10.40 7.60
C SER A 141 -19.11 -11.58 6.74
N LEU A 142 -18.51 -12.77 6.88
CA LEU A 142 -18.89 -13.94 6.09
C LEU A 142 -20.31 -14.45 6.38
N ARG A 143 -20.85 -14.20 7.58
CA ARG A 143 -22.15 -14.71 8.04
C ARG A 143 -23.28 -13.70 7.95
N SER A 144 -22.97 -12.40 8.01
CA SER A 144 -23.99 -11.36 8.06
C SER A 144 -24.75 -11.28 6.71
N PRO A 145 -26.09 -11.20 6.74
CA PRO A 145 -26.92 -11.13 5.52
C PRO A 145 -26.86 -9.77 4.82
N GLY A 146 -26.03 -8.84 5.29
CA GLY A 146 -25.91 -7.49 4.75
C GLY A 146 -24.98 -6.64 5.61
N LEU A 147 -25.17 -5.33 5.54
CA LEU A 147 -24.40 -4.31 6.24
C LEU A 147 -25.33 -3.45 7.11
N PRO A 148 -24.89 -3.03 8.30
CA PRO A 148 -23.60 -3.36 8.93
C PRO A 148 -23.54 -4.81 9.44
N ILE A 149 -22.33 -5.29 9.75
CA ILE A 149 -22.14 -6.66 10.26
C ILE A 149 -22.59 -6.76 11.72
N MET A 150 -22.97 -7.97 12.15
CA MET A 150 -23.27 -8.23 13.56
C MET A 150 -22.00 -8.17 14.41
N ASP A 151 -22.12 -7.59 15.61
CA ASP A 151 -21.03 -7.56 16.59
C ASP A 151 -20.76 -8.99 17.11
N PRO A 152 -19.52 -9.50 17.01
CA PRO A 152 -19.22 -10.86 17.42
C PRO A 152 -19.08 -11.03 18.94
N TRP A 153 -19.00 -9.95 19.72
CA TRP A 153 -18.99 -9.99 21.19
C TRP A 153 -20.33 -9.57 21.80
N PHE A 154 -21.15 -8.76 21.10
CA PHE A 154 -22.43 -8.29 21.62
C PHE A 154 -23.61 -8.79 20.80
N ALA A 155 -24.15 -9.94 21.20
CA ALA A 155 -25.24 -10.62 20.52
C ALA A 155 -26.45 -9.71 20.27
N GLY A 156 -26.97 -9.74 19.04
CA GLY A 156 -28.15 -8.95 18.63
C GLY A 156 -27.86 -7.47 18.35
N ARG A 157 -26.59 -7.03 18.37
CA ARG A 157 -26.20 -5.66 18.01
C ARG A 157 -25.34 -5.64 16.74
N GLU A 158 -25.37 -4.50 16.07
CA GLU A 158 -24.50 -4.18 14.95
C GLU A 158 -23.12 -3.76 15.46
N ALA A 159 -22.06 -4.12 14.73
CA ALA A 159 -20.70 -3.75 15.09
C ALA A 159 -20.48 -2.24 14.92
N ALA A 160 -20.13 -1.56 16.02
CA ALA A 160 -19.75 -0.15 16.03
C ALA A 160 -18.29 0.05 15.58
N TYR A 161 -17.93 -0.45 14.40
CA TYR A 161 -16.55 -0.51 13.94
C TYR A 161 -16.43 -0.37 12.40
N TYR A 162 -15.28 0.09 11.91
CA TYR A 162 -15.00 0.17 10.48
C TYR A 162 -14.75 -1.25 9.90
N HIS A 163 -15.79 -1.84 9.34
CA HIS A 163 -15.78 -3.27 8.99
C HIS A 163 -15.58 -3.56 7.50
N PHE A 164 -15.44 -2.54 6.65
CA PHE A 164 -15.31 -2.76 5.21
C PHE A 164 -14.00 -3.46 4.83
N GLY A 165 -12.90 -3.25 5.58
CA GLY A 165 -11.65 -3.99 5.37
C GLY A 165 -11.88 -5.51 5.46
N TYR A 166 -12.59 -5.97 6.49
CA TYR A 166 -12.94 -7.38 6.63
C TYR A 166 -13.91 -7.85 5.55
N ALA A 167 -14.80 -7.00 5.08
CA ALA A 167 -15.69 -7.30 3.95
C ALA A 167 -14.91 -7.53 2.64
N LEU A 168 -13.85 -6.75 2.38
CA LEU A 168 -12.94 -6.96 1.24
C LEU A 168 -12.22 -8.31 1.34
N VAL A 169 -11.81 -8.73 2.54
CA VAL A 169 -11.19 -10.04 2.75
C VAL A 169 -12.21 -11.17 2.64
N ALA A 170 -13.41 -11.01 3.20
CA ALA A 170 -14.50 -11.97 3.09
C ALA A 170 -14.86 -12.24 1.61
N PHE A 171 -14.78 -11.21 0.76
CA PHE A 171 -14.91 -11.37 -0.68
C PHE A 171 -13.83 -12.30 -1.27
N LEU A 172 -12.56 -12.16 -0.89
CA LEU A 172 -11.49 -13.05 -1.34
C LEU A 172 -11.72 -14.49 -0.89
N VAL A 173 -12.17 -14.69 0.36
CA VAL A 173 -12.52 -16.01 0.90
C VAL A 173 -13.64 -16.66 0.09
N ARG A 174 -14.73 -15.92 -0.19
CA ARG A 174 -15.89 -16.41 -0.94
C ARG A 174 -15.55 -16.69 -2.40
N ALA A 175 -14.88 -15.77 -3.08
CA ALA A 175 -14.48 -15.93 -4.48
C ALA A 175 -13.46 -17.08 -4.65
N GLY A 176 -12.56 -17.26 -3.69
CA GLY A 176 -11.58 -18.34 -3.69
C GLY A 176 -12.15 -19.70 -3.29
N GLY A 177 -13.38 -19.77 -2.78
CA GLY A 177 -13.94 -20.99 -2.19
C GLY A 177 -13.05 -21.53 -1.07
N ALA A 178 -12.46 -20.62 -0.29
CA ALA A 178 -11.42 -20.90 0.70
C ALA A 178 -12.03 -21.19 2.08
N ASP A 179 -11.33 -21.99 2.88
CA ASP A 179 -11.64 -22.10 4.31
C ASP A 179 -11.17 -20.82 5.03
N PRO A 180 -12.04 -20.10 5.76
CA PRO A 180 -11.66 -18.83 6.38
C PRO A 180 -10.49 -18.93 7.36
N ALA A 181 -10.39 -20.02 8.13
CA ALA A 181 -9.34 -20.19 9.13
C ALA A 181 -7.98 -20.35 8.46
N ARG A 182 -7.91 -21.19 7.42
CA ARG A 182 -6.68 -21.40 6.64
C ARG A 182 -6.32 -20.18 5.80
N PHE A 183 -7.32 -19.45 5.30
CA PHE A 183 -7.11 -18.27 4.46
C PHE A 183 -6.59 -17.06 5.22
N PHE A 184 -6.80 -16.97 6.54
CA PHE A 184 -6.41 -15.81 7.36
C PHE A 184 -4.93 -15.40 7.17
N THR A 185 -4.01 -16.37 7.11
CA THR A 185 -2.58 -16.08 6.87
C THR A 185 -2.32 -15.47 5.49
N ALA A 186 -3.03 -15.94 4.46
CA ALA A 186 -2.97 -15.34 3.13
C ALA A 186 -3.63 -13.94 3.13
N ALA A 187 -4.74 -13.78 3.85
CA ALA A 187 -5.43 -12.50 3.97
C ALA A 187 -4.53 -11.40 4.55
N VAL A 188 -3.64 -11.72 5.49
CA VAL A 188 -2.65 -10.76 5.99
C VAL A 188 -1.59 -10.47 4.92
N ALA A 189 -1.07 -11.49 4.23
CA ALA A 189 0.02 -11.33 3.28
C ALA A 189 -0.36 -10.53 2.00
N LEU A 190 -1.57 -10.71 1.49
CA LEU A 190 -1.98 -10.18 0.18
C LEU A 190 -2.06 -8.64 0.12
N PRO A 191 -2.61 -7.92 1.12
CA PRO A 191 -2.56 -6.45 1.16
C PRO A 191 -1.14 -5.88 1.09
N TYR A 192 -0.15 -6.49 1.76
CA TYR A 192 1.23 -6.04 1.68
C TYR A 192 1.85 -6.32 0.30
N ALA A 193 1.50 -7.44 -0.34
CA ALA A 193 1.93 -7.71 -1.71
C ALA A 193 1.34 -6.69 -2.70
N LEU A 194 0.07 -6.30 -2.53
CA LEU A 194 -0.57 -5.23 -3.29
C LEU A 194 0.07 -3.86 -3.00
N LEU A 195 0.41 -3.59 -1.73
CA LEU A 195 1.08 -2.35 -1.34
C LEU A 195 2.45 -2.24 -1.98
N TRP A 196 3.22 -3.34 -2.01
CA TRP A 196 4.54 -3.39 -2.64
C TRP A 196 4.46 -2.98 -4.11
N ILE A 197 3.60 -3.63 -4.91
CA ILE A 197 3.46 -3.27 -6.32
C ILE A 197 2.81 -1.89 -6.51
N GLY A 198 1.90 -1.48 -5.61
CA GLY A 198 1.26 -0.18 -5.69
C GLY A 198 2.23 0.98 -5.46
N CYS A 199 3.07 0.90 -4.42
CA CYS A 199 4.14 1.86 -4.18
C CYS A 199 5.16 1.87 -5.32
N PHE A 200 5.51 0.69 -5.85
CA PHE A 200 6.38 0.60 -7.02
C PHE A 200 5.78 1.34 -8.23
N GLY A 201 4.51 1.08 -8.55
CA GLY A 201 3.78 1.73 -9.64
C GLY A 201 3.70 3.26 -9.47
N VAL A 202 3.35 3.73 -8.27
CA VAL A 202 3.32 5.17 -7.94
C VAL A 202 4.71 5.80 -8.06
N GLY A 203 5.77 5.14 -7.58
CA GLY A 203 7.15 5.63 -7.72
C GLY A 203 7.62 5.68 -9.18
N VAL A 204 7.24 4.70 -10.00
CA VAL A 204 7.48 4.74 -11.46
C VAL A 204 6.68 5.86 -12.11
N ALA A 205 5.42 6.07 -11.72
CA ALA A 205 4.60 7.18 -12.22
C ALA A 205 5.20 8.56 -11.86
N LEU A 206 5.73 8.70 -10.65
CA LEU A 206 6.34 9.94 -10.17
C LEU A 206 7.68 10.22 -10.85
N THR A 207 8.53 9.21 -11.05
CA THR A 207 9.91 9.40 -11.51
C THR A 207 10.13 9.08 -12.98
N GLY A 208 9.28 8.26 -13.60
CA GLY A 208 9.49 7.68 -14.93
C GLY A 208 10.52 6.56 -14.95
N ARG A 209 11.04 6.11 -13.79
CA ARG A 209 12.17 5.18 -13.68
C ARG A 209 11.85 4.00 -12.75
N LEU A 210 12.27 2.80 -13.12
CA LEU A 210 12.09 1.59 -12.27
C LEU A 210 12.76 1.74 -10.90
N ARG A 211 13.93 2.37 -10.85
CA ARG A 211 14.64 2.67 -9.59
C ARG A 211 13.81 3.56 -8.65
N GLY A 212 13.05 4.51 -9.20
CA GLY A 212 12.16 5.35 -8.39
C GLY A 212 10.99 4.55 -7.81
N GLY A 213 10.46 3.58 -8.57
CA GLY A 213 9.51 2.59 -8.04
C GLY A 213 10.09 1.76 -6.90
N ALA A 214 11.31 1.23 -7.08
CA ALA A 214 11.98 0.44 -6.05
C ALA A 214 12.21 1.25 -4.76
N TRP A 215 12.66 2.50 -4.88
CA TRP A 215 12.84 3.39 -3.72
C TRP A 215 11.52 3.75 -3.04
N ALA A 216 10.44 4.00 -3.79
CA ALA A 216 9.13 4.27 -3.21
C ALA A 216 8.60 3.06 -2.42
N ALA A 217 8.68 1.86 -3.02
CA ALA A 217 8.32 0.63 -2.32
C ALA A 217 9.18 0.39 -1.07
N PHE A 218 10.50 0.59 -1.18
CA PHE A 218 11.39 0.44 -0.03
C PHE A 218 11.07 1.46 1.07
N LEU A 219 10.91 2.75 0.77
CA LEU A 219 10.69 3.77 1.79
C LEU A 219 9.32 3.64 2.48
N VAL A 220 8.28 3.17 1.78
CA VAL A 220 6.95 2.99 2.37
C VAL A 220 6.83 1.67 3.14
N LEU A 221 7.26 0.57 2.53
CA LEU A 221 7.08 -0.78 3.08
C LEU A 221 8.35 -1.29 3.78
N GLY A 222 9.49 -1.20 3.09
CA GLY A 222 10.76 -1.82 3.52
C GLY A 222 11.43 -1.13 4.70
N ALA A 223 11.39 0.20 4.73
CA ALA A 223 12.17 1.05 5.62
C ALA A 223 11.56 1.12 7.03
N GLY A 224 10.24 0.96 7.18
CA GLY A 224 9.56 1.02 8.46
C GLY A 224 9.76 2.35 9.17
N ASN A 225 10.71 2.39 10.12
CA ASN A 225 11.12 3.58 10.85
C ASN A 225 12.64 3.59 11.11
N LEU A 226 13.21 4.66 11.67
CA LEU A 226 14.67 4.73 11.86
C LEU A 226 15.18 3.74 12.91
N LYS A 227 14.38 3.33 13.89
CA LYS A 227 14.79 2.27 14.84
C LYS A 227 14.88 0.92 14.14
N TRP A 228 13.98 0.63 13.21
CA TRP A 228 14.01 -0.57 12.37
C TRP A 228 15.29 -0.63 11.52
N ILE A 229 15.58 0.45 10.79
CA ILE A 229 16.79 0.54 9.95
C ILE A 229 18.06 0.56 10.82
N GLY A 230 18.00 1.23 11.97
CA GLY A 230 19.12 1.39 12.89
C GLY A 230 19.67 0.10 13.48
N GLN A 231 18.92 -1.02 13.40
CA GLN A 231 19.45 -2.34 13.79
C GLN A 231 20.58 -2.81 12.86
N GLY A 232 20.59 -2.34 11.61
CA GLY A 232 21.70 -2.46 10.65
C GLY A 232 22.27 -3.87 10.50
N VAL A 233 23.59 -3.96 10.33
CA VAL A 233 24.34 -5.24 10.25
C VAL A 233 24.22 -6.05 11.54
N GLY A 234 23.95 -5.39 12.67
CA GLY A 234 23.71 -6.04 13.96
C GLY A 234 22.58 -7.06 13.88
N ALA A 235 21.54 -6.81 13.09
CA ALA A 235 20.42 -7.72 12.84
C ALA A 235 20.78 -9.00 12.06
N LEU A 236 21.95 -9.06 11.40
CA LEU A 236 22.39 -10.24 10.66
C LEU A 236 22.92 -11.34 11.58
N ARG A 237 23.21 -11.03 12.85
CA ARG A 237 23.60 -12.04 13.83
C ARG A 237 22.35 -12.81 14.29
N PRO A 238 22.38 -14.15 14.36
CA PRO A 238 21.24 -14.90 14.88
C PRO A 238 20.87 -14.45 16.30
N GLY A 239 19.59 -14.16 16.53
CA GLY A 239 19.07 -13.80 17.86
C GLY A 239 19.28 -12.34 18.30
N SER A 240 19.96 -11.51 17.51
CA SER A 240 20.13 -10.07 17.82
C SER A 240 19.08 -9.16 17.18
N PHE A 241 18.26 -9.70 16.28
CA PHE A 241 17.20 -8.94 15.62
C PHE A 241 15.98 -8.82 16.52
N ASP A 242 15.67 -7.59 16.92
CA ASP A 242 14.49 -7.27 17.72
C ASP A 242 13.45 -6.59 16.81
N TRP A 243 12.54 -7.40 16.27
CA TRP A 243 11.48 -6.89 15.41
C TRP A 243 10.42 -6.09 16.19
N PHE A 244 10.34 -6.25 17.51
CA PHE A 244 9.31 -5.64 18.35
C PHE A 244 9.73 -4.27 18.89
N ALA A 245 10.98 -4.09 19.34
CA ALA A 245 11.46 -2.82 19.90
C ALA A 245 11.25 -1.58 19.01
N PRO A 246 11.37 -1.65 17.67
CA PRO A 246 11.07 -0.51 16.79
C PRO A 246 9.61 -0.03 16.87
N SER A 247 8.67 -0.85 17.37
CA SER A 247 7.29 -0.43 17.64
C SER A 247 7.14 0.47 18.85
N ARG A 248 8.24 0.74 19.57
CA ARG A 248 8.32 1.68 20.69
C ARG A 248 9.23 2.85 20.31
N ALA A 249 8.98 3.42 19.12
CA ALA A 249 9.77 4.55 18.62
C ALA A 249 9.58 5.79 19.49
N ILE A 250 8.36 6.02 19.95
CA ILE A 250 7.96 7.10 20.86
C ILE A 250 7.59 6.50 22.22
N GLU A 251 8.16 7.02 23.31
CA GLU A 251 7.94 6.52 24.66
C GLU A 251 6.44 6.51 25.04
N GLY A 252 5.98 5.39 25.63
CA GLY A 252 4.60 5.25 26.09
C GLY A 252 3.56 5.05 24.99
N THR A 253 3.99 4.83 23.74
CA THR A 253 3.09 4.62 22.60
C THR A 253 3.42 3.34 21.83
N ILE A 254 2.48 2.92 20.98
CA ILE A 254 2.69 1.91 19.96
C ILE A 254 2.89 2.63 18.62
N THR A 255 4.01 2.36 17.95
CA THR A 255 4.31 2.85 16.60
C THR A 255 4.18 1.70 15.63
N GLU A 256 3.04 1.60 14.98
CA GLU A 256 2.79 0.57 13.97
C GLU A 256 3.32 1.02 12.63
N PHE A 257 4.13 0.16 12.02
CA PHE A 257 4.68 0.34 10.68
C PHE A 257 4.54 -0.99 9.94
N PRO A 258 4.53 -1.00 8.59
CA PRO A 258 4.07 -2.17 7.84
C PRO A 258 4.72 -3.51 8.22
N TRP A 259 6.02 -3.53 8.52
CA TRP A 259 6.71 -4.73 8.99
C TRP A 259 6.27 -5.21 10.38
N PHE A 260 6.02 -4.29 11.32
CA PHE A 260 5.53 -4.66 12.64
C PHE A 260 4.15 -5.32 12.52
N SER A 261 3.22 -4.68 11.82
CA SER A 261 1.86 -5.18 11.59
C SER A 261 1.86 -6.51 10.84
N LEU A 262 2.70 -6.64 9.81
CA LEU A 262 2.89 -7.90 9.09
C LEU A 262 3.41 -9.01 10.01
N LEU A 263 4.47 -8.78 10.78
CA LEU A 263 5.09 -9.80 11.65
C LEU A 263 4.21 -10.17 12.86
N TRP A 264 3.48 -9.19 13.39
CA TRP A 264 2.44 -9.41 14.40
C TRP A 264 1.30 -10.28 13.85
N GLY A 265 1.03 -10.14 12.54
CA GLY A 265 -0.02 -10.84 11.83
C GLY A 265 -1.36 -10.12 11.89
N ASP A 266 -1.31 -8.81 12.03
CA ASP A 266 -2.45 -7.91 12.14
C ASP A 266 -3.15 -7.77 10.78
N LEU A 267 -4.41 -8.23 10.71
CA LEU A 267 -5.29 -8.05 9.56
C LEU A 267 -6.14 -6.78 9.73
N HIS A 268 -5.70 -5.85 10.58
CA HIS A 268 -6.45 -4.64 10.83
C HIS A 268 -6.86 -3.91 9.55
N PRO A 269 -8.00 -3.20 9.59
CA PRO A 269 -8.46 -2.45 8.44
C PRO A 269 -7.51 -1.34 7.96
N TYR A 270 -6.65 -0.76 8.82
CA TYR A 270 -5.61 0.18 8.33
C TYR A 270 -4.59 -0.52 7.42
N ALA A 271 -4.18 -1.76 7.73
CA ALA A 271 -3.24 -2.53 6.92
C ALA A 271 -3.84 -2.88 5.56
N ILE A 272 -5.14 -3.17 5.52
CA ILE A 272 -5.91 -3.40 4.29
C ILE A 272 -6.06 -2.09 3.47
N ALA A 273 -6.16 -0.95 4.14
CA ALA A 273 -6.33 0.36 3.50
C ALA A 273 -5.04 0.87 2.82
N LEU A 274 -3.85 0.47 3.27
CA LEU A 274 -2.57 0.91 2.68
C LEU A 274 -2.49 0.78 1.14
N PRO A 275 -2.74 -0.39 0.52
CA PRO A 275 -2.73 -0.51 -0.94
C PRO A 275 -3.84 0.31 -1.62
N ILE A 276 -4.97 0.52 -0.95
CA ILE A 276 -6.11 1.31 -1.43
C ILE A 276 -5.71 2.79 -1.54
N VAL A 277 -5.01 3.32 -0.55
CA VAL A 277 -4.46 4.69 -0.56
C VAL A 277 -3.49 4.89 -1.73
N ALA A 278 -2.56 3.94 -1.95
CA ALA A 278 -1.64 3.98 -3.09
C ALA A 278 -2.39 3.96 -4.44
N CYS A 279 -3.45 3.16 -4.54
CA CYS A 279 -4.32 3.11 -5.72
C CYS A 279 -5.03 4.45 -5.98
N GLY A 280 -5.56 5.10 -4.95
CA GLY A 280 -6.24 6.39 -5.06
C GLY A 280 -5.33 7.49 -5.61
N LEU A 281 -4.09 7.57 -5.11
CA LEU A 281 -3.11 8.56 -5.57
C LEU A 281 -2.79 8.44 -7.05
N ALA A 282 -2.84 7.25 -7.64
CA ALA A 282 -2.52 7.06 -9.05
C ALA A 282 -3.54 7.68 -10.00
N PHE A 283 -4.83 7.71 -9.65
CA PHE A 283 -5.85 8.40 -10.44
C PHE A 283 -5.57 9.90 -10.52
N VAL A 284 -5.15 10.49 -9.40
CA VAL A 284 -4.81 11.91 -9.30
C VAL A 284 -3.50 12.20 -10.04
N LEU A 285 -2.50 11.32 -9.94
CA LEU A 285 -1.25 11.43 -10.69
C LEU A 285 -1.46 11.31 -12.20
N ALA A 286 -2.39 10.48 -12.65
CA ALA A 286 -2.73 10.35 -14.06
C ALA A 286 -3.41 11.61 -14.60
N GLU A 287 -4.36 12.19 -13.85
CA GLU A 287 -4.95 13.50 -14.15
C GLU A 287 -3.87 14.59 -14.26
N GLY A 288 -3.00 14.69 -13.25
CA GLY A 288 -1.92 15.68 -13.24
C GLY A 288 -0.90 15.47 -14.38
N SER A 289 -0.65 14.23 -14.79
CA SER A 289 0.27 13.93 -15.89
C SER A 289 -0.32 14.29 -17.25
N GLU A 290 -1.59 13.95 -17.52
CA GLU A 290 -2.25 14.31 -18.79
C GLU A 290 -2.45 15.82 -18.94
N ALA A 291 -2.82 16.51 -17.85
CA ALA A 291 -2.96 17.96 -17.84
C ALA A 291 -1.68 18.70 -18.29
N ARG A 292 -0.52 18.15 -17.97
CA ARG A 292 0.79 18.72 -18.33
C ARG A 292 1.14 18.46 -19.77
N SER A 293 0.97 17.22 -20.25
CA SER A 293 1.24 16.87 -21.64
C SER A 293 0.38 17.65 -22.64
N ARG A 294 -0.81 18.09 -22.23
CA ARG A 294 -1.73 18.88 -23.07
C ARG A 294 -1.61 20.39 -22.90
N GLY A 295 -0.64 20.88 -22.14
CA GLY A 295 -0.41 22.32 -21.91
C GLY A 295 -0.02 23.14 -23.16
N ALA A 296 -0.06 22.56 -24.36
CA ALA A 296 0.28 23.20 -25.63
C ALA A 296 -0.80 23.02 -26.73
N ILE A 297 -1.92 22.33 -26.47
CA ILE A 297 -2.96 22.08 -27.50
C ILE A 297 -4.36 22.35 -26.91
N GLU A 298 -5.16 23.07 -27.70
CA GLU A 298 -6.52 23.58 -27.47
C GLU A 298 -7.56 22.71 -26.71
N PRO A 299 -8.68 23.30 -26.26
CA PRO A 299 -9.61 22.70 -25.31
C PRO A 299 -10.28 21.41 -25.80
N GLY A 300 -9.96 20.31 -25.13
CA GLY A 300 -10.85 19.22 -24.68
C GLY A 300 -12.11 18.89 -25.49
N GLY A 301 -11.97 17.96 -26.44
CA GLY A 301 -13.11 17.20 -26.96
C GLY A 301 -13.77 16.31 -25.90
N THR A 302 -15.02 15.86 -26.17
CA THR A 302 -15.86 15.02 -25.29
C THR A 302 -15.12 13.80 -24.70
N ARG A 303 -14.19 13.20 -25.44
CA ARG A 303 -13.35 12.08 -24.99
C ARG A 303 -12.46 12.44 -23.79
N SER A 304 -11.87 13.63 -23.77
CA SER A 304 -11.01 14.08 -22.65
C SER A 304 -11.82 14.31 -21.38
N ALA A 305 -13.01 14.89 -21.50
CA ALA A 305 -13.90 15.11 -20.37
C ALA A 305 -14.39 13.78 -19.76
N ARG A 306 -14.72 12.79 -20.61
CA ARG A 306 -15.11 11.44 -20.17
C ARG A 306 -13.99 10.72 -19.41
N ILE A 307 -12.73 10.83 -19.86
CA ILE A 307 -11.58 10.22 -19.16
C ILE A 307 -11.37 10.89 -17.79
N ALA A 308 -11.45 12.22 -17.73
CA ALA A 308 -11.31 12.96 -16.47
C ALA A 308 -12.43 12.61 -15.48
N ALA A 309 -13.68 12.56 -15.94
CA ALA A 309 -14.82 12.11 -15.14
C ALA A 309 -14.64 10.65 -14.68
N GLY A 310 -14.16 9.77 -15.56
CA GLY A 310 -13.86 8.37 -15.21
C GLY A 310 -12.76 8.24 -14.16
N ARG A 311 -11.73 9.09 -14.18
CA ARG A 311 -10.70 9.12 -13.14
C ARG A 311 -11.23 9.68 -11.82
N ALA A 312 -12.06 10.72 -11.86
CA ALA A 312 -12.72 11.25 -10.67
C ALA A 312 -13.64 10.20 -10.03
N ALA A 313 -14.40 9.44 -10.83
CA ALA A 313 -15.23 8.33 -10.36
C ALA A 313 -14.38 7.17 -9.80
N GLY A 314 -13.28 6.82 -10.47
CA GLY A 314 -12.33 5.82 -9.98
C GLY A 314 -11.69 6.23 -8.65
N PHE A 315 -11.31 7.50 -8.52
CA PHE A 315 -10.84 8.07 -7.25
C PHE A 315 -11.93 8.04 -6.18
N ALA A 316 -13.17 8.41 -6.49
CA ALA A 316 -14.28 8.38 -5.53
C ALA A 316 -14.55 6.96 -4.99
N LEU A 317 -14.50 5.94 -5.86
CA LEU A 317 -14.67 4.55 -5.45
C LEU A 317 -13.56 4.10 -4.48
N VAL A 318 -12.31 4.43 -4.77
CA VAL A 318 -11.15 4.00 -3.98
C VAL A 318 -10.99 4.82 -2.70
N ALA A 319 -11.24 6.12 -2.75
CA ALA A 319 -11.24 6.99 -1.58
C ALA A 319 -12.40 6.63 -0.64
N GLY A 320 -13.57 6.27 -1.18
CA GLY A 320 -14.68 5.73 -0.39
C GLY A 320 -14.34 4.38 0.23
N ALA A 321 -13.62 3.51 -0.48
CA ALA A 321 -13.10 2.26 0.08
C ALA A 321 -12.16 2.52 1.26
N ALA A 322 -11.25 3.49 1.13
CA ALA A 322 -10.36 3.91 2.22
C ALA A 322 -11.16 4.47 3.40
N LEU A 323 -12.17 5.32 3.16
CA LEU A 323 -13.05 5.86 4.20
C LEU A 323 -13.80 4.75 4.96
N ALA A 324 -14.37 3.78 4.24
CA ALA A 324 -15.13 2.70 4.85
C ALA A 324 -14.24 1.65 5.54
N ALA A 325 -13.03 1.43 5.04
CA ALA A 325 -12.07 0.51 5.62
C ALA A 325 -11.35 1.13 6.82
N HIS A 326 -10.88 2.37 6.70
CA HIS A 326 -10.15 3.06 7.76
C HIS A 326 -10.38 4.59 7.65
N PRO A 327 -11.39 5.13 8.36
CA PRO A 327 -11.84 6.52 8.20
C PRO A 327 -10.77 7.58 8.43
N TRP A 328 -9.74 7.26 9.23
CA TRP A 328 -8.66 8.17 9.57
C TRP A 328 -7.77 8.51 8.36
N ASP A 329 -7.66 7.62 7.38
CA ASP A 329 -6.82 7.84 6.19
C ASP A 329 -7.47 8.77 5.17
N PHE A 330 -8.81 8.85 5.19
CA PHE A 330 -9.58 9.61 4.21
C PHE A 330 -9.20 11.10 4.11
N PRO A 331 -9.14 11.89 5.22
CA PRO A 331 -8.72 13.28 5.14
C PRO A 331 -7.29 13.44 4.62
N PHE A 332 -6.38 12.52 4.93
CA PHE A 332 -4.99 12.56 4.43
C PHE A 332 -4.91 12.20 2.95
N LEU A 333 -5.69 11.22 2.48
CA LEU A 333 -5.78 10.89 1.05
C LEU A 333 -6.36 12.07 0.24
N LEU A 334 -7.41 12.73 0.73
CA LEU A 334 -7.94 13.94 0.10
C LEU A 334 -6.93 15.09 0.11
N GLY A 335 -6.27 15.33 1.25
CA GLY A 335 -5.22 16.34 1.35
C GLY A 335 -4.07 16.09 0.39
N ALA A 336 -3.60 14.84 0.28
CA ALA A 336 -2.58 14.42 -0.66
C ALA A 336 -3.04 14.58 -2.12
N ALA A 337 -4.29 14.19 -2.44
CA ALA A 337 -4.87 14.38 -3.77
C ALA A 337 -4.93 15.86 -4.18
N LEU A 338 -5.35 16.73 -3.26
CA LEU A 338 -5.35 18.17 -3.47
C LEU A 338 -3.92 18.70 -3.65
N ALA A 339 -2.97 18.29 -2.80
CA ALA A 339 -1.57 18.71 -2.91
C ALA A 339 -0.94 18.28 -4.24
N VAL A 340 -1.17 17.05 -4.70
CA VAL A 340 -0.71 16.57 -6.01
C VAL A 340 -1.34 17.37 -7.15
N THR A 341 -2.64 17.67 -7.06
CA THR A 341 -3.36 18.47 -8.07
C THR A 341 -2.85 19.93 -8.09
N LEU A 342 -2.53 20.49 -6.92
CA LEU A 342 -1.95 21.82 -6.77
C LEU A 342 -0.55 21.89 -7.38
N ALA A 343 0.29 20.89 -7.11
CA ALA A 343 1.65 20.79 -7.61
C ALA A 343 1.71 20.54 -9.13
N ALA A 344 0.73 19.84 -9.70
CA ALA A 344 0.68 19.58 -11.14
C ALA A 344 0.49 20.86 -11.99
N GLY A 345 -0.14 21.92 -11.45
CA GLY A 345 -0.28 23.22 -12.12
C GLY A 345 -1.06 23.17 -13.44
N GLY A 346 -0.95 24.20 -14.28
CA GLY A 346 -1.54 24.23 -15.63
C GLY A 346 -3.02 24.65 -15.72
N PRO A 347 -3.58 24.70 -16.94
CA PRO A 347 -4.94 25.16 -17.18
C PRO A 347 -5.97 24.22 -16.52
N ARG A 348 -7.14 24.77 -16.18
CA ARG A 348 -8.24 24.05 -15.50
C ARG A 348 -7.88 23.50 -14.11
N LYS A 349 -6.83 24.02 -13.46
CA LYS A 349 -6.46 23.67 -12.08
C LYS A 349 -7.65 23.72 -11.12
N LEU A 350 -8.44 24.81 -11.16
CA LEU A 350 -9.64 24.95 -10.33
C LEU A 350 -10.65 23.84 -10.60
N ALA A 351 -10.96 23.53 -11.87
CA ALA A 351 -11.88 22.44 -12.20
C ALA A 351 -11.40 21.08 -11.71
N ARG A 352 -10.08 20.79 -11.75
CA ARG A 352 -9.52 19.56 -11.19
C ARG A 352 -9.60 19.52 -9.67
N LEU A 353 -9.34 20.64 -8.98
CA LEU A 353 -9.52 20.74 -7.53
C LEU A 353 -10.99 20.51 -7.15
N SER A 354 -11.92 21.13 -7.87
CA SER A 354 -13.36 20.89 -7.70
C SER A 354 -13.72 19.44 -7.96
N ALA A 355 -13.15 18.79 -8.98
CA ALA A 355 -13.39 17.39 -9.26
C ALA A 355 -12.89 16.47 -8.13
N VAL A 356 -11.73 16.75 -7.53
CA VAL A 356 -11.25 16.03 -6.33
C VAL A 356 -12.19 16.23 -5.15
N GLY A 357 -12.66 17.46 -4.91
CA GLY A 357 -13.63 17.76 -3.85
C GLY A 357 -14.97 17.04 -4.04
N ILE A 358 -15.53 17.09 -5.25
CA ILE A 358 -16.76 16.39 -5.63
C ILE A 358 -16.59 14.88 -5.50
N ALA A 359 -15.46 14.32 -5.97
CA ALA A 359 -15.15 12.91 -5.81
C ALA A 359 -15.03 12.51 -4.34
N GLY A 360 -14.48 13.39 -3.49
CA GLY A 360 -14.48 13.23 -2.04
C GLY A 360 -15.90 13.14 -1.46
N ALA A 361 -16.81 14.03 -1.85
CA ALA A 361 -18.21 13.96 -1.42
C ALA A 361 -18.91 12.68 -1.93
N LEU A 362 -18.68 12.30 -3.19
CA LEU A 362 -19.23 11.09 -3.80
C LEU A 362 -18.72 9.82 -3.10
N SER A 363 -17.49 9.84 -2.58
CA SER A 363 -16.91 8.74 -1.80
C SER A 363 -17.79 8.37 -0.60
N CYS A 364 -18.34 9.37 0.11
CA CYS A 364 -19.24 9.15 1.23
C CYS A 364 -20.56 8.51 0.78
N VAL A 365 -21.11 8.94 -0.37
CA VAL A 365 -22.38 8.42 -0.91
C VAL A 365 -22.24 6.97 -1.34
N LEU A 366 -21.17 6.62 -2.05
CA LEU A 366 -20.92 5.26 -2.57
C LEU A 366 -20.79 4.21 -1.47
N TYR A 367 -20.42 4.62 -0.26
CA TYR A 367 -20.17 3.73 0.88
C TYR A 367 -21.13 3.97 2.04
N LEU A 368 -22.22 4.73 1.83
CA LEU A 368 -23.22 5.02 2.86
C LEU A 368 -23.66 3.78 3.67
N PRO A 369 -23.88 2.58 3.06
CA PRO A 369 -24.23 1.38 3.83
C PRO A 369 -23.17 0.94 4.85
N PHE A 370 -21.89 1.15 4.57
CA PHE A 370 -20.77 0.82 5.46
C PHE A 370 -20.49 1.91 6.49
N LEU A 371 -20.83 3.16 6.17
CA LEU A 371 -20.71 4.29 7.09
C LEU A 371 -21.85 4.32 8.10
N LYS A 372 -22.98 3.69 7.78
CA LYS A 372 -24.10 3.50 8.70
C LYS A 372 -23.65 2.57 9.84
N GLY A 373 -23.69 3.08 11.07
CA GLY A 373 -23.22 2.36 12.27
C GLY A 373 -21.76 2.63 12.64
N LEU A 374 -21.00 3.37 11.82
CA LEU A 374 -19.70 3.87 12.23
C LEU A 374 -19.89 4.90 13.34
N VAL A 375 -19.39 4.60 14.54
CA VAL A 375 -19.37 5.54 15.66
C VAL A 375 -18.07 6.32 15.60
N PRO A 376 -18.10 7.65 15.36
CA PRO A 376 -16.88 8.44 15.32
C PRO A 376 -16.20 8.43 16.69
N GLY A 377 -14.96 7.93 16.75
CA GLY A 377 -14.14 8.01 17.97
C GLY A 377 -13.72 9.45 18.28
N ALA A 378 -13.56 10.29 17.26
CA ALA A 378 -13.28 11.71 17.42
C ALA A 378 -14.56 12.55 17.41
N ARG A 379 -14.65 13.53 18.31
CA ARG A 379 -15.78 14.47 18.40
C ARG A 379 -15.47 15.88 17.89
N GLY A 380 -14.22 16.18 17.56
CA GLY A 380 -13.84 17.50 17.09
C GLY A 380 -12.34 17.66 16.93
N VAL A 381 -11.90 18.92 16.94
CA VAL A 381 -10.51 19.33 16.73
C VAL A 381 -10.00 20.00 18.01
N GLY A 382 -8.74 19.75 18.40
CA GLY A 382 -8.21 20.28 19.65
C GLY A 382 -6.69 20.32 19.72
N TRP A 383 -6.20 20.98 20.76
CA TRP A 383 -4.78 21.23 20.98
C TRP A 383 -4.07 20.04 21.61
N VAL A 384 -2.91 19.70 21.07
CA VAL A 384 -2.05 18.65 21.65
C VAL A 384 -1.22 19.23 22.79
N ALA A 385 -1.51 18.79 24.02
CA ALA A 385 -0.76 19.19 25.21
C ALA A 385 0.52 18.35 25.44
N LEU A 386 0.53 17.09 24.99
CA LEU A 386 1.65 16.16 25.14
C LEU A 386 2.32 15.93 23.78
N ARG A 387 3.61 16.28 23.66
CA ARG A 387 4.38 16.14 22.43
C ARG A 387 5.47 15.08 22.62
N SER A 388 5.74 14.32 21.57
CA SER A 388 6.94 13.48 21.51
C SER A 388 8.19 14.36 21.42
N ALA A 389 9.32 13.84 21.90
CA ALA A 389 10.59 14.53 21.69
C ALA A 389 10.93 14.55 20.19
N PRO A 390 11.59 15.59 19.66
CA PRO A 390 11.93 15.66 18.23
C PRO A 390 12.70 14.43 17.72
N GLY A 391 13.58 13.87 18.55
CA GLY A 391 14.31 12.64 18.23
C GLY A 391 13.42 11.39 18.13
N GLU A 392 12.41 11.27 18.99
CA GLU A 392 11.44 10.16 18.93
C GLU A 392 10.53 10.27 17.71
N TRP A 393 10.08 11.49 17.41
CA TRP A 393 9.29 11.77 16.21
C TRP A 393 10.08 11.44 14.95
N LEU A 394 11.34 11.89 14.87
CA LEU A 394 12.21 11.54 13.74
C LEU A 394 12.49 10.04 13.69
N ALA A 395 12.64 9.39 14.85
CA ALA A 395 12.82 7.95 14.92
C ALA A 395 11.62 7.19 14.33
N ALA A 396 10.39 7.66 14.58
CA ALA A 396 9.16 7.07 14.05
C ALA A 396 8.93 7.38 12.56
N TYR A 397 9.18 8.61 12.12
CA TYR A 397 8.73 9.10 10.80
C TYR A 397 9.84 9.38 9.78
N GLY A 398 11.12 9.24 10.15
CA GLY A 398 12.27 9.63 9.33
C GLY A 398 12.25 9.14 7.87
N PRO A 399 11.97 7.86 7.57
CA PRO A 399 11.87 7.39 6.19
C PRO A 399 10.79 8.09 5.37
N PHE A 400 9.65 8.43 5.99
CA PHE A 400 8.55 9.14 5.34
C PHE A 400 8.88 10.62 5.12
N VAL A 401 9.61 11.25 6.04
CA VAL A 401 10.15 12.60 5.85
C VAL A 401 11.10 12.64 4.65
N LEU A 402 12.00 11.66 4.55
CA LEU A 402 12.88 11.52 3.39
C LEU A 402 12.08 11.29 2.11
N LEU A 403 11.07 10.41 2.12
CA LEU A 403 10.20 10.19 0.97
C LEU A 403 9.51 11.48 0.50
N ALA A 404 8.94 12.26 1.42
CA ALA A 404 8.30 13.54 1.12
C ALA A 404 9.29 14.57 0.56
N ALA A 405 10.49 14.65 1.14
CA ALA A 405 11.56 15.52 0.66
C ALA A 405 12.04 15.14 -0.74
N LEU A 406 12.09 13.84 -1.08
CA LEU A 406 12.46 13.36 -2.42
C LEU A 406 11.34 13.51 -3.44
N ALA A 407 10.09 13.33 -3.04
CA ALA A 407 8.93 13.43 -3.93
C ALA A 407 8.60 14.89 -4.31
N SER A 408 8.81 15.84 -3.39
CA SER A 408 8.41 17.25 -3.59
C SER A 408 9.11 17.92 -4.78
N PRO A 409 10.45 17.83 -4.94
CA PRO A 409 11.12 18.34 -6.13
C PRO A 409 10.64 17.63 -7.38
N VAL A 410 10.43 16.31 -7.36
CA VAL A 410 9.97 15.56 -8.54
C VAL A 410 8.58 16.03 -9.00
N LEU A 411 7.68 16.31 -8.05
CA LEU A 411 6.37 16.89 -8.33
C LEU A 411 6.49 18.32 -8.86
N ALA A 412 7.38 19.14 -8.29
CA ALA A 412 7.59 20.54 -8.67
C ALA A 412 8.34 20.71 -10.01
N PHE A 413 9.39 19.94 -10.28
CA PHE A 413 10.19 19.96 -11.51
C PHE A 413 9.38 19.44 -12.70
N ARG A 414 8.58 18.38 -12.50
CA ARG A 414 7.60 17.98 -13.51
C ARG A 414 6.47 19.02 -13.68
N GLY A 415 6.32 20.01 -12.79
CA GLY A 415 5.33 21.07 -12.88
C GLY A 415 5.72 22.26 -13.77
N ARG A 416 6.96 22.30 -14.29
CA ARG A 416 7.42 23.36 -15.21
C ARG A 416 7.20 22.95 -16.67
N PRO A 417 6.30 23.62 -17.43
CA PRO A 417 6.25 23.45 -18.87
C PRO A 417 7.55 23.97 -19.50
N GLY A 418 8.27 23.15 -20.27
CA GLY A 418 9.27 23.63 -21.23
C GLY A 418 10.75 23.26 -21.05
N LEU A 419 11.16 22.35 -20.16
CA LEU A 419 12.61 22.05 -19.97
C LEU A 419 13.07 20.64 -20.36
N HIS A 420 12.16 19.74 -20.77
CA HIS A 420 12.53 18.33 -21.02
C HIS A 420 12.75 17.95 -22.49
N GLU A 421 12.48 18.83 -23.46
CA GLU A 421 12.69 18.51 -24.88
C GLU A 421 14.12 18.80 -25.38
N GLU A 422 14.93 19.57 -24.65
CA GLU A 422 16.29 19.91 -25.14
C GLU A 422 17.39 18.89 -24.79
N GLY A 423 17.11 17.92 -23.91
CA GLY A 423 18.13 17.03 -23.35
C GLY A 423 18.37 15.72 -24.11
N GLU A 424 17.39 15.23 -24.89
CA GLU A 424 17.47 13.94 -25.60
C GLU A 424 17.78 14.09 -27.10
N ALA A 425 17.74 15.30 -27.66
CA ALA A 425 18.05 15.56 -29.07
C ALA A 425 19.55 15.88 -29.34
N ARG A 426 20.41 15.97 -28.33
CA ARG A 426 21.83 16.38 -28.50
C ARG A 426 22.85 15.23 -28.51
N HIS A 427 22.41 13.98 -28.60
CA HIS A 427 23.30 12.82 -28.82
C HIS A 427 22.83 12.01 -30.02
N GLY A 428 22.93 12.63 -31.19
CA GLY A 428 22.58 11.98 -32.45
C GLY A 428 22.75 12.89 -33.66
N ASP A 429 23.80 13.72 -33.70
CA ASP A 429 24.32 14.18 -34.99
C ASP A 429 25.74 14.73 -34.82
N GLY A 430 26.70 13.89 -35.17
CA GLY A 430 28.10 14.26 -35.31
C GLY A 430 28.55 13.91 -36.71
N GLY A 431 28.56 14.89 -37.61
CA GLY A 431 29.34 14.83 -38.83
C GLY A 431 28.64 15.28 -40.10
N ALA A 432 28.72 16.59 -40.40
CA ALA A 432 29.26 17.10 -41.67
C ALA A 432 29.11 18.62 -41.71
N ALA A 433 30.25 19.31 -41.70
CA ALA A 433 30.35 20.73 -41.97
C ALA A 433 30.15 21.01 -43.48
N GLY A 434 29.40 22.06 -43.81
CA GLY A 434 29.27 22.59 -45.17
C GLY A 434 28.50 23.91 -45.19
N ARG A 435 29.11 24.95 -45.76
CA ARG A 435 28.80 26.39 -45.67
C ARG A 435 27.45 26.86 -46.24
N PRO A 436 26.99 28.09 -45.90
CA PRO A 436 25.69 28.62 -46.30
C PRO A 436 25.75 29.29 -47.69
N ALA A 437 24.68 29.13 -48.47
CA ALA A 437 24.43 29.94 -49.67
C ALA A 437 22.98 30.43 -49.68
N ALA A 438 22.84 31.69 -50.08
CA ALA A 438 21.66 32.53 -49.93
C ALA A 438 20.70 32.44 -51.14
N ARG A 439 19.43 32.79 -50.86
CA ARG A 439 18.43 33.46 -51.73
C ARG A 439 18.06 32.84 -53.08
N GLY A 440 16.75 32.63 -53.28
CA GLY A 440 16.12 32.61 -54.60
C GLY A 440 14.71 32.00 -54.58
N GLY A 441 13.68 32.82 -54.80
CA GLY A 441 12.26 32.44 -54.85
C GLY A 441 11.82 31.71 -56.14
N PRO A 442 10.50 31.59 -56.40
CA PRO A 442 9.89 30.31 -56.77
C PRO A 442 9.44 30.21 -58.25
N GLY A 443 9.29 28.96 -58.70
CA GLY A 443 8.60 28.53 -59.92
C GLY A 443 8.92 27.05 -60.15
N GLY A 444 8.04 26.13 -60.50
CA GLY A 444 6.70 26.19 -61.01
C GLY A 444 6.56 24.99 -61.97
N ARG A 445 5.49 24.21 -61.76
CA ARG A 445 4.89 23.23 -62.69
C ARG A 445 5.44 21.80 -62.79
N ALA A 446 4.45 20.93 -62.89
CA ALA A 446 4.44 19.49 -63.01
C ALA A 446 4.57 18.99 -64.47
N ARG A 447 4.98 17.72 -64.63
CA ARG A 447 4.30 16.64 -65.39
C ARG A 447 5.26 15.43 -65.52
N GLY A 448 4.72 14.21 -65.42
CA GLY A 448 5.44 12.93 -65.49
C GLY A 448 5.77 12.45 -66.91
N PRO A 449 5.53 11.16 -67.22
CA PRO A 449 6.38 10.00 -66.87
C PRO A 449 6.81 9.19 -68.12
N CYS A 450 7.84 8.33 -68.00
CA CYS A 450 8.22 7.19 -68.89
C CYS A 450 9.66 6.77 -68.48
N GLY A 451 10.14 5.53 -68.51
CA GLY A 451 9.62 4.26 -69.03
C GLY A 451 10.62 3.13 -68.70
N CYS A 452 10.26 1.93 -69.16
CA CYS A 452 10.76 0.60 -68.84
C CYS A 452 12.20 0.23 -69.29
N PHE A 453 12.56 -1.04 -68.98
CA PHE A 453 13.69 -1.91 -69.41
C PHE A 453 14.94 -1.88 -68.51
N GLY A 454 15.57 -3.00 -68.13
CA GLY A 454 15.38 -4.43 -68.40
C GLY A 454 16.72 -5.17 -68.10
N LEU A 455 16.62 -6.43 -67.61
CA LEU A 455 17.58 -7.56 -67.72
C LEU A 455 19.08 -7.30 -67.41
N SER A 456 19.79 -8.06 -66.58
CA SER A 456 20.26 -9.44 -66.83
C SER A 456 21.19 -9.89 -65.68
N ASP A 457 21.13 -11.17 -65.31
CA ASP A 457 22.22 -11.96 -64.68
C ASP A 457 23.08 -12.56 -65.82
N PRO A 458 24.42 -12.74 -65.71
CA PRO A 458 24.95 -14.04 -65.24
C PRO A 458 26.33 -14.02 -64.51
N ARG A 459 26.44 -14.91 -63.52
CA ARG A 459 27.53 -15.88 -63.20
C ARG A 459 29.03 -15.51 -63.10
N ASP A 460 29.62 -16.18 -62.11
CA ASP A 460 30.96 -16.78 -61.99
C ASP A 460 32.19 -15.93 -61.57
N GLY A 461 32.93 -16.48 -60.57
CA GLY A 461 34.32 -16.09 -60.29
C GLY A 461 34.76 -16.29 -58.83
N ARG A 462 35.37 -17.45 -58.54
CA ARG A 462 36.01 -17.78 -57.25
C ARG A 462 37.34 -17.01 -57.01
N VAL A 463 37.73 -16.93 -55.74
CA VAL A 463 39.08 -17.23 -55.14
C VAL A 463 39.72 -16.12 -54.27
N ALA A 464 39.93 -16.53 -53.01
CA ALA A 464 41.06 -16.32 -52.08
C ALA A 464 41.12 -15.19 -51.03
N ALA A 465 41.62 -15.68 -49.87
CA ALA A 465 42.32 -15.05 -48.75
C ALA A 465 41.44 -14.31 -47.73
N GLY A 466 41.47 -14.58 -46.43
CA GLY A 466 42.21 -15.53 -45.61
C GLY A 466 42.12 -15.09 -44.14
N THR A 467 42.24 -16.04 -43.20
CA THR A 467 42.93 -15.96 -41.88
C THR A 467 42.26 -16.72 -40.72
N ARG A 468 43.00 -17.77 -40.29
CA ARG A 468 43.44 -18.13 -38.92
C ARG A 468 42.51 -18.87 -37.92
N GLU A 469 42.90 -20.14 -37.75
CA GLU A 469 42.72 -21.12 -36.67
C GLU A 469 43.24 -20.62 -35.29
N ARG A 470 42.52 -20.81 -34.17
CA ARG A 470 42.47 -21.91 -33.16
C ARG A 470 43.72 -22.15 -32.26
N GLY A 471 43.57 -21.76 -30.98
CA GLY A 471 43.94 -22.48 -29.72
C GLY A 471 45.42 -22.69 -29.35
N PRO A 472 45.78 -23.27 -28.17
CA PRO A 472 44.97 -23.64 -26.99
C PRO A 472 45.62 -23.31 -25.60
N ALA A 473 44.95 -23.70 -24.50
CA ALA A 473 45.42 -23.67 -23.10
C ALA A 473 46.52 -24.73 -22.79
N PRO A 474 47.17 -24.68 -21.60
CA PRO A 474 47.03 -25.81 -20.64
C PRO A 474 47.10 -25.47 -19.12
N ASP A 475 46.94 -26.54 -18.35
CA ASP A 475 46.62 -26.77 -16.93
C ASP A 475 47.84 -27.07 -16.02
N ARG A 476 47.69 -26.93 -14.68
CA ARG A 476 48.16 -27.83 -13.56
C ARG A 476 48.91 -27.25 -12.32
N ARG A 477 48.28 -27.51 -11.15
CA ARG A 477 48.78 -28.11 -9.86
C ARG A 477 49.70 -27.32 -8.90
N ARG A 478 49.28 -27.17 -7.62
CA ARG A 478 49.69 -27.98 -6.43
C ARG A 478 49.09 -27.47 -5.09
N ARG A 479 48.72 -28.42 -4.20
CA ARG A 479 48.45 -28.28 -2.74
C ARG A 479 49.76 -28.54 -1.93
N PRO A 480 49.79 -28.29 -0.60
CA PRO A 480 49.51 -29.32 0.42
C PRO A 480 48.58 -28.80 1.55
N ARG A 481 47.62 -29.56 2.11
CA ARG A 481 47.67 -30.61 3.17
C ARG A 481 48.20 -30.15 4.54
N GLY A 482 47.29 -30.14 5.52
CA GLY A 482 47.52 -30.26 6.96
C GLY A 482 46.19 -30.60 7.65
N ALA A 483 46.12 -31.75 8.34
CA ALA A 483 44.92 -32.37 8.89
C ALA A 483 45.18 -32.82 10.33
N SER A 484 44.16 -32.72 11.20
CA SER A 484 43.80 -33.64 12.31
C SER A 484 42.69 -32.96 13.13
N ALA A 485 41.42 -33.39 13.18
CA ALA A 485 40.82 -34.67 13.62
C ALA A 485 40.75 -34.84 15.15
N GLY A 486 39.52 -35.06 15.65
CA GLY A 486 39.14 -35.46 17.01
C GLY A 486 37.93 -34.64 17.48
N GLY A 487 36.80 -35.16 17.96
CA GLY A 487 36.40 -36.50 18.33
C GLY A 487 35.09 -36.38 19.14
N ARG A 488 34.08 -37.11 18.69
CA ARG A 488 32.78 -37.50 19.27
C ARG A 488 32.46 -37.28 20.79
N ARG A 489 31.13 -37.10 20.99
CA ARG A 489 30.19 -37.61 22.04
C ARG A 489 29.94 -36.79 23.32
N GLY A 490 28.66 -36.38 23.46
CA GLY A 490 27.76 -36.83 24.53
C GLY A 490 27.68 -35.99 25.82
N GLY A 491 26.45 -35.67 26.25
CA GLY A 491 26.13 -35.44 27.67
C GLY A 491 25.36 -34.16 28.00
N SER A 492 24.06 -34.34 28.28
CA SER A 492 23.28 -33.80 29.42
C SER A 492 23.26 -32.30 29.80
N LEU A 493 22.02 -31.80 29.92
CA LEU A 493 21.46 -30.67 30.74
C LEU A 493 22.17 -30.45 32.11
N PRO A 494 22.02 -29.32 32.86
CA PRO A 494 20.87 -28.39 32.97
C PRO A 494 21.26 -26.87 32.99
N GLY A 495 20.36 -25.89 32.93
CA GLY A 495 19.63 -25.33 34.08
C GLY A 495 20.10 -23.89 34.40
N ASP A 496 19.15 -22.99 34.62
CA ASP A 496 19.24 -21.69 35.33
C ASP A 496 19.95 -20.46 34.69
N PHE A 497 19.10 -19.50 34.28
CA PHE A 497 19.47 -18.10 34.04
C PHE A 497 19.49 -17.30 35.36
N PRO A 498 20.57 -16.58 35.71
CA PRO A 498 20.60 -15.76 36.92
C PRO A 498 20.01 -14.37 36.68
N ARG A 499 19.10 -13.98 37.57
CA ARG A 499 18.66 -12.59 37.82
C ARG A 499 19.87 -11.73 38.20
N ARG A 500 20.18 -10.68 37.42
CA ARG A 500 21.10 -9.62 37.85
C ARG A 500 20.34 -8.44 38.46
N ARG A 501 20.58 -8.25 39.77
CA ARG A 501 20.47 -6.96 40.47
C ARG A 501 21.68 -6.10 40.12
N SER A 502 21.44 -4.83 39.81
CA SER A 502 22.38 -3.71 40.00
C SER A 502 21.50 -2.45 40.01
N GLY A 503 21.45 -1.63 41.04
CA GLY A 503 22.57 -1.05 41.77
C GLY A 503 22.36 0.45 41.68
N SER A 504 21.71 1.01 42.68
CA SER A 504 21.38 2.43 42.80
C SER A 504 22.65 3.26 43.04
N VAL A 505 22.82 4.33 42.26
CA VAL A 505 23.71 5.44 42.63
C VAL A 505 22.86 6.71 42.68
N PHE A 506 22.69 7.22 43.90
CA PHE A 506 22.03 8.49 44.22
C PHE A 506 23.07 9.62 44.10
N HIS A 507 22.80 10.64 43.29
CA HIS A 507 23.38 11.97 43.51
C HIS A 507 22.26 12.96 43.84
N ARG A 508 22.45 13.60 44.99
CA ARG A 508 21.56 14.56 45.64
C ARG A 508 21.97 15.95 45.18
N ALA A 509 21.05 16.73 44.60
CA ALA A 509 21.21 18.17 44.44
C ALA A 509 19.88 18.86 44.75
N ASN A 510 19.90 19.68 45.81
CA ASN A 510 18.83 20.57 46.23
C ASN A 510 18.68 21.73 45.23
N GLY A 511 17.44 22.12 44.93
CA GLY A 511 17.13 23.36 44.23
C GLY A 511 15.65 23.67 44.33
N ARG A 512 15.29 24.63 45.18
CA ARG A 512 13.94 25.15 45.37
C ARG A 512 13.48 25.90 44.11
N GLY A 513 12.17 25.95 43.94
CA GLY A 513 11.53 26.18 42.65
C GLY A 513 11.40 27.63 42.20
N THR A 514 10.86 27.78 41.00
CA THR A 514 9.98 28.89 40.59
C THR A 514 9.11 28.40 39.43
N ARG A 515 7.80 28.57 39.58
CA ARG A 515 6.79 28.33 38.55
C ARG A 515 6.77 29.51 37.58
N HIS A 516 6.93 29.26 36.28
CA HIS A 516 6.34 30.04 35.19
C HIS A 516 6.27 29.15 33.93
N PRO A 517 5.12 29.05 33.23
CA PRO A 517 5.10 28.45 31.90
C PRO A 517 5.57 29.50 30.87
N PRO A 518 6.44 29.15 29.91
CA PRO A 518 6.69 30.05 28.79
C PRO A 518 5.45 30.08 27.89
N ARG A 519 4.90 31.29 27.70
CA ARG A 519 3.99 31.60 26.60
C ARG A 519 4.82 31.61 25.31
N GLY A 520 4.41 30.82 24.33
CA GLY A 520 4.91 30.90 22.96
C GLY A 520 5.33 29.54 22.40
N GLY A 521 4.65 29.09 21.35
CA GLY A 521 5.08 27.93 20.57
C GLY A 521 3.92 27.30 19.82
N GLY A 522 3.84 27.57 18.52
CA GLY A 522 2.80 27.11 17.59
C GLY A 522 2.25 25.74 17.94
N GLY A 523 0.93 25.68 18.13
CA GLY A 523 0.27 24.43 18.45
C GLY A 523 -0.02 23.64 17.19
N ALA A 524 0.29 22.35 17.23
CA ALA A 524 -0.24 21.39 16.28
C ALA A 524 -1.67 21.02 16.70
N VAL A 525 -2.53 20.88 15.71
CA VAL A 525 -3.96 20.63 15.85
C VAL A 525 -4.24 19.16 15.52
N HIS A 526 -5.04 18.46 16.33
CA HIS A 526 -5.41 17.05 16.12
C HIS A 526 -6.91 16.83 16.31
N LEU A 527 -7.40 15.64 15.94
CA LEU A 527 -8.77 15.19 16.20
C LEU A 527 -8.90 14.71 17.66
N VAL A 528 -9.83 15.29 18.43
CA VAL A 528 -10.02 15.03 19.87
C VAL A 528 -10.87 13.79 20.09
N VAL A 529 -10.33 12.85 20.87
CA VAL A 529 -11.03 11.69 21.44
C VAL A 529 -11.23 11.95 22.95
N PRO A 530 -12.45 11.93 23.51
CA PRO A 530 -12.65 12.08 24.95
C PRO A 530 -12.04 10.93 25.77
N ASP A 531 -11.74 11.18 27.05
CA ASP A 531 -11.39 10.17 28.06
C ASP A 531 -10.08 9.38 27.91
N LEU A 532 -9.06 9.91 27.21
CA LEU A 532 -7.68 9.47 27.45
C LEU A 532 -7.16 10.09 28.76
N ASN A 533 -7.62 9.54 29.89
CA ASN A 533 -7.05 9.80 31.21
C ASN A 533 -5.64 9.16 31.29
N LEU A 534 -4.67 9.74 30.59
CA LEU A 534 -3.24 9.46 30.79
C LEU A 534 -2.75 10.18 32.04
N HIS A 535 -3.31 9.81 33.20
CA HIS A 535 -2.68 10.13 34.47
C HIS A 535 -1.41 9.27 34.59
N ARG A 536 -0.24 9.87 34.42
CA ARG A 536 1.00 9.30 34.98
C ARG A 536 0.75 9.07 36.46
N ARG A 537 0.57 7.80 36.88
CA ARG A 537 0.44 7.45 38.29
C ARG A 537 1.63 8.04 39.05
N PRO A 538 1.41 8.79 40.15
CA PRO A 538 2.48 9.10 41.08
C PRO A 538 3.03 7.78 41.63
N ARG A 539 4.35 7.69 41.80
CA ARG A 539 4.99 6.54 42.46
C ARG A 539 4.33 6.33 43.83
N GLY A 540 3.60 5.22 43.97
CA GLY A 540 3.01 4.80 45.25
C GLY A 540 4.08 4.48 46.29
N PRO A 541 3.72 4.46 47.58
CA PRO A 541 4.67 4.36 48.68
C PRO A 541 5.38 3.01 48.71
N ARG A 542 6.62 3.03 49.23
CA ARG A 542 7.51 1.88 49.36
C ARG A 542 6.86 0.79 50.23
N LEU A 543 6.85 -0.44 49.74
CA LEU A 543 6.56 -1.64 50.53
C LEU A 543 7.64 -1.81 51.60
N GLY A 544 7.26 -1.69 52.86
CA GLY A 544 8.14 -1.99 54.00
C GLY A 544 7.76 -1.23 55.26
N GLU A 545 6.61 -1.54 55.85
CA GLU A 545 6.36 -1.34 57.29
C GLU A 545 5.21 -2.26 57.76
N PRO A 546 5.30 -2.87 58.96
CA PRO A 546 4.40 -3.93 59.40
C PRO A 546 3.09 -3.36 59.95
N ARG A 547 1.95 -3.84 59.47
CA ARG A 547 0.63 -3.47 60.04
C ARG A 547 0.39 -4.23 61.35
N GLY A 548 0.31 -3.46 62.44
CA GLY A 548 -0.20 -3.89 63.75
C GLY A 548 -1.71 -4.17 63.74
N ARG A 549 -2.12 -4.95 64.74
CA ARG A 549 -3.44 -5.56 64.98
C ARG A 549 -4.57 -4.58 65.38
N LEU A 550 -5.79 -5.15 65.42
CA LEU A 550 -7.04 -4.79 66.15
C LEU A 550 -8.11 -4.10 65.28
N ALA A 551 -9.41 -4.41 65.34
CA ALA A 551 -10.19 -5.38 66.11
C ALA A 551 -11.58 -5.59 65.45
N THR A 552 -12.22 -6.66 65.92
CA THR A 552 -13.55 -7.24 65.70
C THR A 552 -14.76 -6.31 65.83
N GLY A 553 -15.84 -6.63 65.09
CA GLY A 553 -17.21 -6.19 65.38
C GLY A 553 -18.25 -7.01 64.60
N MET A 554 -18.92 -7.95 65.28
CA MET A 554 -20.10 -8.68 64.79
C MET A 554 -21.33 -7.77 64.72
N GLY A 555 -22.23 -8.02 63.77
CA GLY A 555 -23.60 -7.50 63.75
C GLY A 555 -24.49 -8.34 62.83
N ARG A 556 -25.61 -8.83 63.38
CA ARG A 556 -26.49 -9.92 62.92
C ARG A 556 -27.37 -9.57 61.69
N GLY A 557 -27.86 -10.61 60.99
CA GLY A 557 -28.89 -10.55 59.94
C GLY A 557 -30.29 -10.15 60.43
N PRO A 558 -31.33 -10.21 59.57
CA PRO A 558 -31.96 -11.50 59.30
C PRO A 558 -32.43 -11.76 57.85
N GLU A 559 -32.84 -13.02 57.66
CA GLU A 559 -33.38 -13.70 56.50
C GLU A 559 -34.67 -13.09 55.89
N ALA A 560 -34.87 -13.32 54.59
CA ALA A 560 -36.19 -13.66 54.04
C ALA A 560 -36.05 -14.51 52.75
N ARG A 561 -36.78 -15.62 52.72
CA ARG A 561 -36.75 -16.73 51.74
C ARG A 561 -37.68 -16.53 50.52
N SER A 562 -37.45 -17.40 49.53
CA SER A 562 -38.43 -18.06 48.61
C SER A 562 -38.84 -17.28 47.34
N ARG A 563 -39.06 -17.83 46.13
CA ARG A 563 -39.28 -19.19 45.54
C ARG A 563 -38.74 -19.19 44.07
N ARG A 564 -38.03 -20.21 43.58
CA ARG A 564 -38.45 -21.36 42.70
C ARG A 564 -39.33 -21.08 41.47
N GLY A 565 -38.92 -21.64 40.31
CA GLY A 565 -39.66 -21.93 39.06
C GLY A 565 -38.83 -21.53 37.82
N CYS A 566 -38.13 -22.35 37.03
CA CYS A 566 -38.37 -23.61 36.30
C CYS A 566 -39.18 -23.46 34.98
N HIS A 567 -38.57 -23.91 33.87
CA HIS A 567 -39.05 -24.07 32.47
C HIS A 567 -39.35 -22.76 31.70
N LEU A 568 -38.91 -22.53 30.44
CA LEU A 568 -38.64 -23.37 29.27
C LEU A 568 -37.37 -22.92 28.53
#